data_AF-C5EDA1-F1
#
_entry.id   AF-C5EDA1-F1
#
_cell.length_a   1.000
_cell.length_b   1.000
_cell.length_c   1.000
_cell.angle_alpha   90.00
_cell.angle_beta   90.00
_cell.angle_gamma   90.00
#
_symmetry.space_group_name_H-M   'P 1'
#
loop_
_entity.id
_entity.type
_entity.pdbx_description
1 polymer ?
#
loop_
_entity_poly.entity_id
_entity_poly.type
_entity_poly.pdbx_seq_one_letter_code
_entity_poly.pdbx_strand_id
1 'polypeptide(L)'
;MAEETQNTVATESNNEDRKGRRGQRGEGRRGERRNRREENHGDELLDRVVTINRVSKTHKGGRTFSFAALVVVGDGNGTVGVGYGKSREVPAAIAKGQLDAKKHMFSVPRVRGTITHPVQGHDAAGTVLLRPAAPGTGVIAGGSVRAVMECAGITDVLTKSMGSATAVNVVRATVDALKQLEEPEEIAARRGLALDEVAPDALLRARAAGIAEARKAREEAAAAKAAEEKDGE
;
A
#
# COMPACT_ATOMS: atom_id res chain seq x y z
N MET A 1 55.45 71.80 41.34
CA MET A 1 55.12 72.40 40.03
C MET A 1 55.64 71.43 39.00
N ALA A 2 54.98 70.98 37.94
CA ALA A 2 53.60 70.91 37.45
C ALA A 2 53.76 70.21 36.09
N GLU A 3 52.87 69.28 35.70
CA GLU A 3 52.70 68.73 34.32
C GLU A 3 53.95 68.15 33.61
N GLU A 4 53.89 67.30 32.60
CA GLU A 4 52.97 66.33 32.00
C GLU A 4 53.89 65.56 31.03
N THR A 5 53.76 64.25 30.86
CA THR A 5 53.87 63.58 29.55
C THR A 5 53.67 62.08 29.67
N GLN A 6 52.98 61.57 28.66
CA GLN A 6 52.42 60.24 28.53
C GLN A 6 53.40 59.23 27.91
N ASN A 7 53.06 57.94 28.08
CA ASN A 7 53.48 56.74 27.33
C ASN A 7 54.89 56.19 27.63
N THR A 8 55.15 54.87 27.76
CA THR A 8 54.41 53.65 27.37
C THR A 8 55.05 52.39 28.01
N VAL A 9 54.31 51.27 27.93
CA VAL A 9 54.75 49.86 27.76
C VAL A 9 54.64 48.89 28.97
N ALA A 10 53.73 47.92 28.74
CA ALA A 10 53.66 46.51 29.17
C ALA A 10 53.39 46.13 30.63
N THR A 11 52.31 45.38 30.86
CA THR A 11 52.36 43.90 30.88
C THR A 11 50.95 43.29 31.01
N GLU A 12 50.86 42.03 30.64
CA GLU A 12 49.69 41.26 30.20
C GLU A 12 48.74 40.84 31.33
N SER A 13 47.43 40.74 31.04
CA SER A 13 46.57 39.71 31.65
C SER A 13 45.32 39.43 30.80
N ASN A 14 45.27 38.20 30.28
CA ASN A 14 44.09 37.35 30.08
C ASN A 14 42.90 37.89 29.27
N ASN A 15 42.85 37.48 28.00
CA ASN A 15 41.62 37.48 27.22
C ASN A 15 41.43 36.11 26.53
N GLU A 16 41.26 35.06 27.33
CA GLU A 16 40.89 33.71 26.86
C GLU A 16 39.39 33.41 26.93
N ASP A 17 38.52 34.38 27.27
CA ASP A 17 37.07 34.13 27.45
C ASP A 17 36.18 34.64 26.32
N ARG A 18 36.70 34.74 25.08
CA ARG A 18 35.88 35.16 23.90
C ARG A 18 36.05 34.29 22.65
N LYS A 19 36.34 33.00 22.80
CA LYS A 19 36.26 32.01 21.70
C LYS A 19 35.41 30.79 22.06
N GLY A 20 34.24 31.02 22.65
CA GLY A 20 33.39 29.94 23.18
C GLY A 20 31.97 29.82 22.61
N ARG A 21 31.57 30.52 21.53
CA ARG A 21 30.13 30.46 21.15
C ARG A 21 29.76 30.79 19.70
N ARG A 22 30.47 30.26 18.70
CA ARG A 22 29.95 30.30 17.31
C ARG A 22 30.58 29.24 16.41
N GLY A 23 30.45 27.96 16.76
CA GLY A 23 31.00 26.93 15.90
C GLY A 23 30.78 25.51 16.38
N GLN A 24 29.56 25.14 16.75
CA GLN A 24 29.14 23.74 16.90
C GLN A 24 27.63 23.70 17.13
N ARG A 25 26.85 23.89 16.07
CA ARG A 25 25.44 23.52 16.09
C ARG A 25 25.03 23.03 14.71
N GLY A 26 25.14 21.72 14.50
CA GLY A 26 24.14 21.02 13.70
C GLY A 26 24.58 20.26 12.45
N GLU A 27 25.85 19.90 12.26
CA GLU A 27 26.27 19.14 11.06
C GLU A 27 26.53 17.64 11.27
N GLY A 28 26.20 17.08 12.44
CA GLY A 28 26.50 15.68 12.75
C GLY A 28 25.33 14.68 12.77
N ARG A 29 24.09 15.07 12.46
CA ARG A 29 22.91 14.17 12.65
C ARG A 29 21.85 14.25 11.56
N ARG A 30 22.23 14.58 10.32
CA ARG A 30 21.29 14.66 9.19
C ARG A 30 21.61 13.72 8.03
N GLY A 31 22.75 13.03 8.05
CA GLY A 31 23.18 12.08 7.01
C GLY A 31 22.64 10.66 7.20
N GLU A 32 22.66 10.13 8.44
CA GLU A 32 22.41 8.70 8.68
C GLU A 32 20.93 8.28 8.67
N ARG A 33 20.00 9.24 8.61
CA ARG A 33 18.56 8.94 8.48
C ARG A 33 18.10 8.77 7.04
N ARG A 34 18.96 9.02 6.04
CA ARG A 34 18.60 8.87 4.62
C ARG A 34 18.88 7.48 4.05
N ASN A 35 19.91 6.77 4.53
CA ASN A 35 20.27 5.47 3.96
C ASN A 35 19.47 4.26 4.48
N ARG A 36 18.68 4.38 5.57
CA ARG A 36 17.88 3.25 6.05
C ARG A 36 16.62 2.97 5.21
N ARG A 37 16.27 3.85 4.27
CA ARG A 37 15.02 3.72 3.48
C ARG A 37 15.22 3.05 2.12
N GLU A 38 16.47 2.77 1.73
CA GLU A 38 16.80 2.21 0.41
C GLU A 38 16.98 0.68 0.42
N GLU A 39 16.92 0.04 1.58
CA GLU A 39 16.98 -1.42 1.73
C GLU A 39 15.59 -2.07 1.92
N ASN A 40 14.53 -1.44 1.41
CA ASN A 40 13.29 -2.18 1.18
C ASN A 40 13.57 -3.12 0.00
N HIS A 41 13.97 -4.34 0.31
CA HIS A 41 13.90 -5.48 -0.59
C HIS A 41 12.54 -5.39 -1.27
N GLY A 42 12.56 -5.23 -2.59
CA GLY A 42 11.37 -5.02 -3.37
C GLY A 42 10.47 -6.22 -3.22
N ASP A 43 9.51 -6.17 -2.30
CA ASP A 43 8.34 -7.02 -2.39
C ASP A 43 7.84 -6.86 -3.83
N GLU A 44 7.78 -7.97 -4.55
CA GLU A 44 7.31 -8.03 -5.93
C GLU A 44 5.84 -7.64 -5.96
N LEU A 45 5.60 -6.33 -5.91
CA LEU A 45 4.27 -5.75 -5.92
C LEU A 45 3.80 -5.68 -7.36
N LEU A 46 2.72 -6.39 -7.63
CA LEU A 46 1.98 -6.32 -8.87
C LEU A 46 1.29 -4.96 -8.97
N ASP A 47 1.57 -4.22 -10.04
CA ASP A 47 0.93 -2.95 -10.32
C ASP A 47 0.04 -3.02 -11.57
N ARG A 48 -1.14 -2.45 -11.47
CA ARG A 48 -2.12 -2.37 -12.56
C ARG A 48 -2.57 -0.92 -12.74
N VAL A 49 -2.40 -0.40 -13.94
CA VAL A 49 -2.94 0.91 -14.31
C VAL A 49 -4.37 0.72 -14.79
N VAL A 50 -5.33 1.33 -14.07
CA VAL A 50 -6.76 1.16 -14.37
C VAL A 50 -7.21 2.13 -15.44
N THR A 51 -6.90 3.42 -15.26
CA THR A 51 -7.25 4.48 -16.21
C THR A 51 -6.20 5.57 -16.22
N ILE A 52 -6.03 6.19 -17.39
CA ILE A 52 -5.21 7.39 -17.59
C ILE A 52 -6.12 8.45 -18.21
N ASN A 53 -6.27 9.57 -17.51
CA ASN A 53 -7.08 10.70 -17.94
C ASN A 53 -6.18 11.89 -18.29
N ARG A 54 -6.39 12.47 -19.47
CA ARG A 54 -5.80 13.77 -19.82
C ARG A 54 -6.72 14.89 -19.33
N VAL A 55 -6.28 15.63 -18.32
CA VAL A 55 -6.99 16.77 -17.75
C VAL A 55 -6.35 18.08 -18.19
N SER A 56 -7.13 19.16 -18.28
CA SER A 56 -6.65 20.46 -18.78
C SER A 56 -7.08 21.62 -17.90
N LYS A 57 -6.17 22.57 -17.67
CA LYS A 57 -6.48 23.88 -17.07
C LYS A 57 -6.39 24.97 -18.14
N THR A 58 -7.43 25.78 -18.27
CA THR A 58 -7.47 26.90 -19.23
C THR A 58 -6.83 28.15 -18.64
N HIS A 59 -6.04 28.85 -19.45
CA HIS A 59 -5.37 30.11 -19.13
C HIS A 59 -5.53 31.09 -20.31
N LYS A 60 -5.18 32.37 -20.09
CA LYS A 60 -5.30 33.44 -21.10
C LYS A 60 -4.63 33.16 -22.45
N GLY A 61 -3.61 32.29 -22.49
CA GLY A 61 -2.86 31.93 -23.70
C GLY A 61 -3.09 30.50 -24.21
N GLY A 62 -4.06 29.75 -23.66
CA GLY A 62 -4.35 28.39 -24.12
C GLY A 62 -4.71 27.41 -22.98
N ARG A 63 -4.48 26.12 -23.21
CA ARG A 63 -4.77 25.05 -22.24
C ARG A 63 -3.49 24.35 -21.83
N THR A 64 -3.23 24.29 -20.53
CA THR A 64 -2.15 23.47 -19.97
C THR A 64 -2.69 22.09 -19.65
N PHE A 65 -2.09 21.06 -20.26
CA PHE A 65 -2.47 19.68 -20.04
C PHE A 65 -1.72 19.05 -18.86
N SER A 66 -2.34 18.07 -18.23
CA SER A 66 -1.74 17.18 -17.25
C SER A 66 -2.40 15.80 -17.37
N PHE A 67 -1.70 14.77 -16.94
CA PHE A 67 -2.21 13.40 -16.92
C PHE A 67 -2.47 12.99 -15.48
N ALA A 68 -3.62 12.36 -15.27
CA ALA A 68 -3.98 11.70 -14.04
C ALA A 68 -4.02 10.20 -14.28
N ALA A 69 -3.42 9.42 -13.40
CA ALA A 69 -3.39 7.97 -13.46
C ALA A 69 -4.00 7.40 -12.17
N LEU A 70 -4.93 6.46 -12.33
CA LEU A 70 -5.43 5.63 -11.24
C LEU A 70 -4.69 4.29 -11.29
N VAL A 71 -3.95 3.99 -10.23
CA VAL A 71 -3.09 2.80 -10.15
C VAL A 71 -3.52 1.97 -8.95
N VAL A 72 -3.53 0.65 -9.13
CA VAL A 72 -3.71 -0.32 -8.07
C VAL A 72 -2.40 -1.07 -7.92
N VAL A 73 -1.99 -1.30 -6.68
CA VAL A 73 -0.78 -2.03 -6.32
C VAL A 73 -1.18 -3.12 -5.33
N GLY A 74 -0.63 -4.33 -5.47
CA GLY A 74 -0.88 -5.40 -4.51
C GLY A 74 0.20 -6.48 -4.56
N ASP A 75 0.24 -7.30 -3.53
CA ASP A 75 1.21 -8.40 -3.37
C ASP A 75 0.69 -9.75 -3.91
N GLY A 76 -0.55 -9.80 -4.43
CA GLY A 76 -1.22 -11.05 -4.79
C GLY A 76 -1.53 -11.95 -3.59
N ASN A 77 -1.24 -11.48 -2.37
CA ASN A 77 -1.33 -12.22 -1.12
C ASN A 77 -2.34 -11.64 -0.14
N GLY A 78 -3.25 -10.81 -0.64
CA GLY A 78 -4.35 -10.23 0.13
C GLY A 78 -4.07 -8.81 0.59
N THR A 79 -2.95 -8.18 0.21
CA THR A 79 -2.69 -6.76 0.47
C THR A 79 -2.84 -5.96 -0.80
N VAL A 80 -3.70 -4.94 -0.77
CA VAL A 80 -3.94 -4.04 -1.91
C VAL A 80 -3.91 -2.59 -1.48
N GLY A 81 -3.41 -1.74 -2.35
CA GLY A 81 -3.46 -0.29 -2.24
C GLY A 81 -3.95 0.32 -3.54
N VAL A 82 -4.70 1.42 -3.42
CA VAL A 82 -5.13 2.22 -4.57
C VAL A 82 -4.50 3.60 -4.43
N GLY A 83 -3.95 4.10 -5.54
CA GLY A 83 -3.29 5.40 -5.58
C GLY A 83 -3.74 6.23 -6.76
N TYR A 84 -3.74 7.55 -6.55
CA TYR A 84 -4.10 8.52 -7.58
C TYR A 84 -2.93 9.47 -7.82
N GLY A 85 -2.33 9.38 -9.01
CA GLY A 85 -1.19 10.19 -9.39
C GLY A 85 -1.57 11.25 -10.42
N LYS A 86 -0.98 12.44 -10.32
CA LYS A 86 -1.12 13.50 -11.34
C LYS A 86 0.22 14.14 -11.65
N SER A 87 0.55 14.27 -12.93
CA SER A 87 1.77 14.91 -13.41
C SER A 87 1.59 15.52 -14.81
N ARG A 88 2.61 16.20 -15.32
CA ARG A 88 2.62 16.71 -16.71
C ARG A 88 2.89 15.62 -17.73
N GLU A 89 3.55 14.55 -17.32
CA GLU A 89 3.90 13.38 -18.13
C GLU A 89 3.23 12.13 -17.59
N VAL A 90 2.93 11.17 -18.48
CA VAL A 90 2.24 9.93 -18.12
C VAL A 90 3.07 9.05 -17.18
N PRO A 91 4.37 8.74 -17.46
CA PRO A 91 5.15 7.87 -16.58
C PRO A 91 5.30 8.46 -15.17
N ALA A 92 5.53 9.78 -15.09
CA ALA A 92 5.61 10.48 -13.81
C ALA A 92 4.28 10.49 -13.04
N ALA A 93 3.13 10.46 -13.72
CA ALA A 93 1.83 10.32 -13.07
C ALA A 93 1.63 8.91 -12.51
N ILE A 94 2.00 7.87 -13.27
CA ILE A 94 1.93 6.47 -12.82
C ILE A 94 2.83 6.24 -11.61
N ALA A 95 4.09 6.69 -11.65
CA ALA A 95 5.03 6.56 -10.53
C ALA A 95 4.52 7.24 -9.25
N LYS A 96 3.89 8.43 -9.38
CA LYS A 96 3.23 9.09 -8.24
C LYS A 96 2.04 8.29 -7.72
N GLY A 97 1.25 7.68 -8.61
CA GLY A 97 0.15 6.81 -8.25
C GLY A 97 0.61 5.55 -7.49
N GLN A 98 1.69 4.90 -7.95
CA GLN A 98 2.29 3.75 -7.27
C GLN A 98 2.78 4.12 -5.86
N LEU A 99 3.48 5.24 -5.72
CA LEU A 99 3.96 5.71 -4.41
C LEU A 99 2.82 6.08 -3.45
N ASP A 100 1.70 6.57 -3.99
CA ASP A 100 0.50 6.86 -3.21
C ASP A 100 -0.22 5.57 -2.78
N ALA A 101 -0.34 4.59 -3.68
CA ALA A 101 -0.94 3.28 -3.40
C ALA A 101 -0.17 2.54 -2.28
N LYS A 102 1.17 2.53 -2.36
CA LYS A 102 2.04 1.88 -1.36
C LYS A 102 1.86 2.45 0.07
N LYS A 103 1.40 3.69 0.21
CA LYS A 103 1.11 4.30 1.52
C LYS A 103 -0.25 3.88 2.08
N HIS A 104 -1.18 3.50 1.21
CA HIS A 104 -2.56 3.19 1.55
C HIS A 104 -2.88 1.71 1.31
N MET A 105 -1.92 0.84 1.61
CA MET A 105 -2.12 -0.61 1.56
C MET A 105 -3.06 -1.03 2.70
N PHE A 106 -4.00 -1.92 2.38
CA PHE A 106 -4.90 -2.55 3.34
C PHE A 106 -4.97 -4.06 3.07
N SER A 107 -5.26 -4.84 4.11
CA SER A 107 -5.41 -6.29 4.01
C SER A 107 -6.86 -6.67 3.72
N VAL A 108 -7.04 -7.72 2.92
CA VAL A 108 -8.33 -8.24 2.45
C VAL A 108 -8.52 -9.66 2.97
N PRO A 109 -9.55 -9.90 3.80
CA PRO A 109 -9.94 -11.25 4.23
C PRO A 109 -10.28 -12.16 3.06
N ARG A 110 -9.63 -13.33 2.99
CA ARG A 110 -9.85 -14.32 1.93
C ARG A 110 -9.81 -15.75 2.44
N VAL A 111 -10.59 -16.61 1.81
CA VAL A 111 -10.64 -18.06 2.06
C VAL A 111 -10.43 -18.77 0.74
N ARG A 112 -9.31 -19.49 0.61
CA ARG A 112 -8.97 -20.31 -0.57
C ARG A 112 -9.16 -19.55 -1.91
N GLY A 113 -8.71 -18.30 -1.96
CA GLY A 113 -8.79 -17.46 -3.17
C GLY A 113 -10.13 -16.76 -3.43
N THR A 114 -11.11 -16.90 -2.54
CA THR A 114 -12.44 -16.25 -2.60
C THR A 114 -12.69 -15.35 -1.37
N ILE A 115 -13.65 -14.42 -1.46
CA ILE A 115 -14.12 -13.59 -0.33
C ILE A 115 -14.96 -14.38 0.68
N THR A 116 -15.06 -13.92 1.93
CA THR A 116 -15.77 -14.67 2.99
C THR A 116 -17.29 -14.71 2.81
N HIS A 117 -17.90 -13.58 2.46
CA HIS A 117 -19.35 -13.43 2.36
C HIS A 117 -19.72 -12.40 1.28
N PRO A 118 -20.97 -12.39 0.78
CA PRO A 118 -21.40 -11.37 -0.16
C PRO A 118 -21.47 -10.00 0.50
N VAL A 119 -20.93 -8.98 -0.17
CA VAL A 119 -20.87 -7.60 0.33
C VAL A 119 -21.25 -6.63 -0.78
N GLN A 120 -21.92 -5.55 -0.41
CA GLN A 120 -22.23 -4.44 -1.29
C GLN A 120 -21.52 -3.18 -0.80
N GLY A 121 -20.49 -2.74 -1.52
CA GLY A 121 -19.80 -1.49 -1.22
C GLY A 121 -20.43 -0.31 -1.92
N HIS A 122 -20.38 0.84 -1.25
CA HIS A 122 -20.94 2.09 -1.76
C HIS A 122 -20.01 3.24 -1.45
N ASP A 123 -19.48 3.89 -2.49
CA ASP A 123 -18.70 5.11 -2.35
C ASP A 123 -19.12 6.14 -3.39
N ALA A 124 -19.52 7.32 -2.91
CA ALA A 124 -20.10 8.39 -3.70
C ALA A 124 -21.29 7.90 -4.57
N ALA A 125 -21.09 7.79 -5.89
CA ALA A 125 -22.12 7.30 -6.81
C ALA A 125 -21.83 5.87 -7.32
N GLY A 126 -20.73 5.25 -6.89
CA GLY A 126 -20.34 3.89 -7.24
C GLY A 126 -20.98 2.89 -6.28
N THR A 127 -21.61 1.86 -6.80
CA THR A 127 -22.06 0.70 -6.00
C THR A 127 -21.51 -0.57 -6.63
N VAL A 128 -20.89 -1.43 -5.84
CA VAL A 128 -20.32 -2.69 -6.34
C VAL A 128 -20.80 -3.82 -5.44
N LEU A 129 -21.43 -4.82 -6.06
CA LEU A 129 -21.75 -6.07 -5.42
C LEU A 129 -20.59 -7.04 -5.63
N LEU A 130 -20.06 -7.58 -4.54
CA LEU A 130 -19.10 -8.67 -4.50
C LEU A 130 -19.80 -9.90 -3.94
N ARG A 131 -19.71 -11.03 -4.65
CA ARG A 131 -20.28 -12.30 -4.22
C ARG A 131 -19.23 -13.42 -4.32
N PRO A 132 -19.08 -14.24 -3.27
CA PRO A 132 -18.16 -15.37 -3.31
C PRO A 132 -18.56 -16.37 -4.39
N ALA A 133 -17.57 -17.01 -4.99
CA ALA A 133 -17.73 -17.99 -6.05
C ALA A 133 -17.19 -19.36 -5.64
N ALA A 134 -17.54 -20.39 -6.39
CA ALA A 134 -16.93 -21.70 -6.24
C ALA A 134 -15.50 -21.68 -6.83
N PRO A 135 -14.57 -22.52 -6.35
CA PRO A 135 -13.22 -22.60 -6.91
C PRO A 135 -13.26 -22.96 -8.39
N GLY A 136 -12.47 -22.27 -9.20
CA GLY A 136 -12.40 -22.47 -10.66
C GLY A 136 -13.38 -21.60 -11.47
N THR A 137 -14.07 -20.65 -10.85
CA THR A 137 -14.95 -19.68 -11.53
C THR A 137 -14.15 -18.57 -12.22
N GLY A 138 -12.99 -18.21 -11.67
CA GLY A 138 -12.20 -17.06 -12.12
C GLY A 138 -12.76 -15.70 -11.69
N VAL A 139 -12.07 -14.63 -12.10
CA VAL A 139 -12.44 -13.25 -11.77
C VAL A 139 -13.44 -12.69 -12.79
N ILE A 140 -14.74 -12.80 -12.47
CA ILE A 140 -15.81 -12.25 -13.28
C ILE A 140 -16.12 -10.83 -12.82
N ALA A 141 -15.41 -9.88 -13.43
CA ALA A 141 -15.45 -8.48 -13.06
C ALA A 141 -15.24 -7.53 -14.25
N GLY A 142 -15.77 -6.31 -14.13
CA GLY A 142 -15.44 -5.22 -15.04
C GLY A 142 -13.99 -4.75 -14.85
N GLY A 143 -13.38 -4.11 -15.86
CA GLY A 143 -11.94 -3.85 -15.88
C GLY A 143 -11.37 -3.17 -14.62
N SER A 144 -12.09 -2.20 -14.06
CA SER A 144 -11.67 -1.51 -12.84
C SER A 144 -11.69 -2.41 -11.60
N VAL A 145 -12.72 -3.24 -11.44
CA VAL A 145 -12.83 -4.18 -10.32
C VAL A 145 -11.86 -5.34 -10.50
N ARG A 146 -11.69 -5.83 -11.73
CA ARG A 146 -10.75 -6.91 -12.07
C ARG A 146 -9.32 -6.55 -11.67
N ALA A 147 -8.86 -5.35 -12.00
CA ALA A 147 -7.52 -4.88 -11.61
C ALA A 147 -7.31 -4.93 -10.08
N VAL A 148 -8.34 -4.61 -9.29
CA VAL A 148 -8.28 -4.69 -7.82
C VAL A 148 -8.23 -6.14 -7.34
N MET A 149 -9.08 -7.01 -7.89
CA MET A 149 -9.14 -8.43 -7.49
C MET A 149 -7.88 -9.21 -7.84
N GLU A 150 -7.29 -8.94 -9.02
CA GLU A 150 -6.01 -9.53 -9.43
C GLU A 150 -4.87 -9.11 -8.51
N CYS A 151 -4.75 -7.82 -8.20
CA CYS A 151 -3.76 -7.32 -7.25
C CYS A 151 -3.97 -7.87 -5.82
N ALA A 152 -5.22 -8.15 -5.43
CA ALA A 152 -5.55 -8.81 -4.16
C ALA A 152 -5.18 -10.30 -4.12
N GLY A 153 -4.96 -10.92 -5.28
CA GLY A 153 -4.84 -12.37 -5.41
C GLY A 153 -6.14 -13.11 -5.12
N ILE A 154 -7.29 -12.48 -5.40
CA ILE A 154 -8.59 -13.16 -5.41
C ILE A 154 -8.73 -13.82 -6.78
N THR A 155 -8.81 -15.15 -6.80
CA THR A 155 -8.92 -15.94 -8.03
C THR A 155 -10.36 -16.09 -8.48
N ASP A 156 -11.28 -16.21 -7.54
CA ASP A 156 -12.66 -16.60 -7.80
C ASP A 156 -13.63 -15.61 -7.14
N VAL A 157 -14.33 -14.83 -7.95
CA VAL A 157 -15.32 -13.86 -7.46
C VAL A 157 -16.30 -13.49 -8.55
N LEU A 158 -17.57 -13.35 -8.17
CA LEU A 158 -18.63 -12.80 -9.00
C LEU A 158 -18.86 -11.35 -8.59
N THR A 159 -18.78 -10.43 -9.54
CA THR A 159 -18.99 -9.01 -9.23
C THR A 159 -19.95 -8.35 -10.22
N LYS A 160 -20.65 -7.32 -9.74
CA LYS A 160 -21.44 -6.45 -10.59
C LYS A 160 -21.33 -5.00 -10.11
N SER A 161 -20.85 -4.14 -11.00
CA SER A 161 -20.94 -2.69 -10.81
C SER A 161 -22.36 -2.24 -11.12
N MET A 162 -22.99 -1.56 -10.17
CA MET A 162 -24.32 -0.98 -10.25
C MET A 162 -24.19 0.52 -9.91
N GLY A 163 -24.80 1.41 -10.69
CA GLY A 163 -24.62 2.86 -10.54
C GLY A 163 -23.52 3.43 -11.43
N SER A 164 -22.63 4.27 -10.90
CA SER A 164 -21.65 5.02 -11.70
C SER A 164 -20.66 4.13 -12.45
N ALA A 165 -20.46 4.42 -13.74
CA ALA A 165 -19.47 3.74 -14.58
C ALA A 165 -18.06 4.35 -14.50
N THR A 166 -17.86 5.41 -13.72
CA THR A 166 -16.56 6.08 -13.62
C THR A 166 -15.56 5.21 -12.84
N ALA A 167 -14.43 4.88 -13.45
CA ALA A 167 -13.42 3.99 -12.88
C ALA A 167 -12.98 4.39 -11.45
N VAL A 168 -12.81 5.68 -11.18
CA VAL A 168 -12.43 6.16 -9.83
C VAL A 168 -13.47 5.78 -8.78
N ASN A 169 -14.75 5.99 -9.06
CA ASN A 169 -15.83 5.68 -8.12
C ASN A 169 -16.01 4.17 -7.97
N VAL A 170 -15.90 3.42 -9.08
CA VAL A 170 -15.99 1.95 -9.06
C VAL A 170 -14.87 1.36 -8.20
N VAL A 171 -13.62 1.82 -8.37
CA VAL A 171 -12.49 1.34 -7.55
C VAL A 171 -12.68 1.70 -6.09
N ARG A 172 -13.11 2.93 -5.76
CA ARG A 172 -13.36 3.32 -4.37
C ARG A 172 -14.49 2.52 -3.73
N ALA A 173 -15.60 2.30 -4.44
CA ALA A 173 -16.69 1.45 -3.96
C ALA A 173 -16.26 -0.01 -3.78
N THR A 174 -15.32 -0.49 -4.62
CA THR A 174 -14.71 -1.82 -4.46
C THR A 174 -13.84 -1.88 -3.20
N VAL A 175 -13.02 -0.85 -2.95
CA VAL A 175 -12.21 -0.76 -1.73
C VAL A 175 -13.09 -0.71 -0.49
N ASP A 176 -14.20 0.04 -0.53
CA ASP A 176 -15.19 0.06 0.55
C ASP A 176 -15.81 -1.32 0.79
N ALA A 177 -16.24 -2.02 -0.27
CA ALA A 177 -16.75 -3.39 -0.17
C ALA A 177 -15.72 -4.35 0.47
N LEU A 178 -14.45 -4.25 0.09
CA LEU A 178 -13.40 -5.11 0.62
C LEU A 178 -13.07 -4.81 2.09
N LYS A 179 -13.20 -3.55 2.52
CA LYS A 179 -13.00 -3.16 3.94
C LYS A 179 -14.14 -3.59 4.85
N GLN A 180 -15.33 -3.81 4.30
CA GLN A 180 -16.47 -4.32 5.04
C GLN A 180 -16.39 -5.85 5.23
N LEU A 181 -15.48 -6.54 4.54
CA LEU A 181 -15.25 -7.96 4.79
C LEU A 181 -14.70 -8.15 6.21
N GLU A 182 -15.22 -9.15 6.89
CA GLU A 182 -14.81 -9.57 8.23
C GLU A 182 -14.39 -11.02 8.16
N GLU A 183 -13.40 -11.38 8.96
CA GLU A 183 -13.01 -12.77 9.16
C GLU A 183 -13.96 -13.47 10.14
N PRO A 184 -14.27 -14.76 9.91
CA PRO A 184 -15.13 -15.51 10.83
C PRO A 184 -14.54 -15.58 12.25
N GLU A 185 -13.22 -15.55 12.39
CA GLU A 185 -12.53 -15.51 13.69
C GLU A 185 -12.75 -14.19 14.43
N GLU A 186 -12.68 -13.07 13.71
CA GLU A 186 -12.91 -11.76 14.30
C GLU A 186 -14.36 -11.64 14.79
N ILE A 187 -15.32 -12.19 14.05
CA ILE A 187 -16.73 -12.22 14.46
C ILE A 187 -16.92 -13.14 15.67
N ALA A 188 -16.30 -14.32 15.68
CA ALA A 188 -16.38 -15.26 16.80
C ALA A 188 -15.78 -14.65 18.08
N ALA A 189 -14.62 -14.01 17.96
CA ALA A 189 -13.97 -13.29 19.06
C ALA A 189 -14.83 -12.13 19.57
N ARG A 190 -15.45 -11.35 18.67
CA ARG A 190 -16.33 -10.22 19.03
C ARG A 190 -17.60 -10.70 19.76
N ARG A 191 -18.11 -11.88 19.40
CA ARG A 191 -19.32 -12.47 20.00
C ARG A 191 -19.02 -13.36 21.22
N GLY A 192 -17.77 -13.75 21.45
CA GLY A 192 -17.36 -14.66 22.52
C GLY A 192 -17.85 -16.10 22.33
N LEU A 193 -18.14 -16.50 21.10
CA LEU A 193 -18.64 -17.84 20.76
C LEU A 193 -17.57 -18.67 20.06
N ALA A 194 -17.74 -19.99 20.04
CA ALA A 194 -16.86 -20.88 19.30
C ALA A 194 -17.00 -20.65 17.78
N LEU A 195 -15.93 -20.91 17.03
CA LEU A 195 -15.91 -20.74 15.57
C LEU A 195 -17.02 -21.57 14.88
N ASP A 196 -17.29 -22.76 15.40
CA ASP A 196 -18.27 -23.72 14.87
C ASP A 196 -19.72 -23.22 14.99
N GLU A 197 -20.01 -22.33 15.95
CA GLU A 197 -21.35 -21.76 16.14
C GLU A 197 -21.59 -20.53 15.26
N VAL A 198 -20.52 -19.91 14.75
CA VAL A 198 -20.57 -18.64 14.02
C VAL A 198 -20.43 -18.86 12.51
N ALA A 199 -19.53 -19.75 12.11
CA ALA A 199 -19.25 -20.01 10.70
C ALA A 199 -20.04 -21.24 10.20
N PRO A 200 -20.64 -21.17 9.00
CA PRO A 200 -21.30 -22.34 8.43
C PRO A 200 -20.28 -23.42 8.05
N ASP A 201 -20.68 -24.69 8.16
CA ASP A 201 -19.89 -25.88 7.80
C ASP A 201 -19.14 -25.76 6.47
N ALA A 202 -19.79 -25.18 5.45
CA ALA A 202 -19.20 -25.02 4.12
C ALA A 202 -17.95 -24.13 4.15
N LEU A 203 -17.96 -23.07 4.96
CA LEU A 203 -16.84 -22.15 5.11
C LEU A 203 -15.73 -22.80 5.94
N LEU A 204 -16.07 -23.54 7.00
CA LEU A 204 -15.11 -24.31 7.80
C LEU A 204 -14.37 -25.35 6.97
N ARG A 205 -15.08 -26.11 6.12
CA ARG A 205 -14.47 -27.07 5.17
C ARG A 205 -13.58 -26.38 4.15
N ALA A 206 -14.04 -25.27 3.56
CA ALA A 206 -13.25 -24.50 2.61
C ALA A 206 -11.96 -23.95 3.24
N ARG A 207 -12.04 -23.52 4.51
CA ARG A 207 -10.91 -23.04 5.28
C ARG A 207 -9.92 -24.16 5.64
N ALA A 208 -10.42 -25.29 6.12
CA ALA A 208 -9.58 -26.47 6.40
C ALA A 208 -8.84 -26.94 5.13
N ALA A 209 -9.53 -26.97 3.98
CA ALA A 209 -8.93 -27.28 2.69
C ALA A 209 -7.85 -26.25 2.31
N GLY A 210 -8.13 -24.95 2.47
CA GLY A 210 -7.16 -23.89 2.20
C GLY A 210 -5.90 -23.94 3.08
N ILE A 211 -6.05 -24.25 4.37
CA ILE A 211 -4.92 -24.43 5.29
C ILE A 211 -4.11 -25.68 4.91
N ALA A 212 -4.77 -26.78 4.54
CA ALA A 212 -4.12 -27.99 4.09
C ALA A 212 -3.33 -27.76 2.78
N GLU A 213 -3.91 -27.07 1.80
CA GLU A 213 -3.25 -26.68 0.55
C GLU A 213 -2.05 -25.75 0.82
N ALA A 214 -2.20 -24.75 1.68
CA ALA A 214 -1.11 -23.84 2.05
C ALA A 214 0.01 -24.57 2.80
N ARG A 215 -0.32 -25.52 3.68
CA ARG A 215 0.65 -26.35 4.39
C ARG A 215 1.40 -27.25 3.42
N LYS A 216 0.70 -27.92 2.51
CA LYS A 216 1.30 -28.77 1.47
C LYS A 216 2.24 -27.96 0.57
N ALA A 217 1.81 -26.78 0.12
CA ALA A 217 2.64 -25.90 -0.70
C ALA A 217 3.89 -25.40 0.05
N ARG A 218 3.79 -25.13 1.36
CA ARG A 218 4.95 -24.77 2.20
C ARG A 218 5.89 -25.96 2.40
N GLU A 219 5.36 -27.17 2.60
CA GLU A 219 6.15 -28.40 2.74
C GLU A 219 6.86 -28.76 1.43
N GLU A 220 6.19 -28.62 0.28
CA GLU A 220 6.79 -28.79 -1.05
C GLU A 220 7.84 -27.72 -1.34
N ALA A 221 7.59 -26.45 -1.01
CA ALA A 221 8.58 -25.38 -1.15
C ALA A 221 9.78 -25.56 -0.21
N ALA A 222 9.57 -26.07 1.00
CA ALA A 222 10.64 -26.39 1.95
C ALA A 222 11.47 -27.60 1.47
N ALA A 223 10.82 -28.62 0.88
CA ALA A 223 11.49 -29.76 0.27
C ALA A 223 12.31 -29.36 -0.97
N ALA A 224 11.80 -28.44 -1.80
CA ALA A 224 12.53 -27.89 -2.94
C ALA A 224 13.76 -27.08 -2.52
N LYS A 225 13.61 -26.20 -1.51
CA LYS A 225 14.75 -25.45 -0.94
C LYS A 225 15.79 -26.37 -0.30
N ALA A 226 15.36 -27.43 0.39
CA ALA A 226 16.26 -28.42 0.97
C ALA A 226 16.94 -29.34 -0.07
N ALA A 227 16.40 -29.43 -1.30
CA ALA A 227 17.03 -30.11 -2.41
C ALA A 227 18.07 -29.21 -3.10
N GLU A 228 17.76 -27.93 -3.32
CA GLU A 228 18.73 -26.94 -3.84
C GLU A 228 19.95 -26.76 -2.92
N GLU A 229 19.78 -26.84 -1.60
CA GLU A 229 20.91 -26.81 -0.65
C GLU A 229 21.78 -28.08 -0.66
N LYS A 230 21.30 -29.21 -1.20
CA LYS A 230 22.07 -30.47 -1.28
C LYS A 230 22.79 -30.68 -2.61
N ASP A 231 22.32 -30.06 -3.69
CA ASP A 231 22.98 -30.11 -5.00
C ASP A 231 24.08 -29.04 -5.16
N GLY A 232 24.30 -28.20 -4.14
CA GLY A 232 25.28 -27.11 -4.12
C GLY A 232 26.56 -27.36 -3.31
N GLU A 233 26.77 -28.57 -2.78
CA GLU A 233 28.01 -29.02 -2.09
C GLU A 233 28.76 -30.06 -2.93
#